data_AF-A0AAE4T2I4-F1
#
_entry.id   AF-A0AAE4T2I4-F1
#
_cell.length_a   1.000
_cell.length_b   1.000
_cell.length_c   1.000
_cell.angle_alpha   90.00
_cell.angle_beta   90.00
_cell.angle_gamma   90.00
#
_symmetry.space_group_name_H-M   'P 1'
#
loop_
_entity.id
_entity.type
_entity.pdbx_description
1 polymer ?
#
loop_
_entity_poly.entity_id
_entity_poly.type
_entity_poly.pdbx_seq_one_letter_code
_entity_poly.pdbx_strand_id
1 'polypeptide(L)'
;MTTWTDEMKESVSKKFLNPFLVLDYRNEIVGVYRNSKQCERENEFGFSSMGIRNCLNNKTRTHRGFTFKKISVSEYLEMFGEE
;
A
#
# COMPACT_ATOMS: atom_id res chain seq x y z
N MET A 1 -17.52 16.45 18.84
CA MET A 1 -16.78 15.32 18.22
C MET A 1 -17.16 15.30 16.76
N THR A 2 -16.20 15.49 15.84
CA THR A 2 -16.50 15.44 14.41
C THR A 2 -16.66 13.96 14.00
N THR A 3 -17.88 13.55 13.70
CA THR A 3 -18.17 12.19 13.23
C THR A 3 -17.75 12.09 11.76
N TRP A 4 -16.68 11.33 11.49
CA TRP A 4 -16.17 11.14 10.13
C TRP A 4 -17.11 10.22 9.34
N THR A 5 -17.73 10.75 8.29
CA THR A 5 -18.49 9.94 7.33
C THR A 5 -17.54 9.06 6.48
N ASP A 6 -18.04 7.94 5.96
CA ASP A 6 -17.21 7.04 5.16
C ASP A 6 -16.72 7.68 3.84
N GLU A 7 -17.51 8.61 3.27
CA GLU A 7 -17.10 9.44 2.14
C GLU A 7 -15.91 10.35 2.46
N MET A 8 -15.90 10.96 3.65
CA MET A 8 -14.78 11.80 4.10
C MET A 8 -13.52 10.96 4.30
N LYS A 9 -13.64 9.76 4.87
CA LYS A 9 -12.51 8.81 5.01
C LYS A 9 -11.97 8.39 3.66
N GLU A 10 -12.86 8.11 2.70
CA GLU A 10 -12.46 7.72 1.35
C GLU A 10 -11.76 8.87 0.61
N SER A 11 -12.29 10.10 0.72
CA SER A 11 -11.70 11.30 0.12
C SER A 11 -10.31 11.63 0.67
N VAL A 12 -10.11 11.53 2.00
CA VAL A 12 -8.80 11.71 2.62
C VAL A 12 -7.83 10.57 2.24
N SER A 13 -8.32 9.33 2.16
CA SER A 13 -7.49 8.18 1.74
C SER A 13 -7.00 8.28 0.30
N LYS A 14 -7.73 9.01 -0.57
CA LYS A 14 -7.34 9.30 -1.96
C LYS A 14 -6.25 10.38 -2.04
N LYS A 15 -6.16 11.27 -1.04
CA LYS A 15 -5.20 12.39 -1.02
C LYS A 15 -3.82 12.03 -0.50
N PHE A 16 -3.69 10.97 0.31
CA PHE A 16 -2.42 10.61 0.94
C PHE A 16 -1.75 9.45 0.21
N LEU A 17 -0.75 9.77 -0.63
CA LEU A 17 0.13 8.80 -1.25
C LEU A 17 1.13 8.30 -0.19
N ASN A 18 1.12 6.99 0.04
CA ASN A 18 2.14 6.29 0.80
C ASN A 18 2.49 5.01 0.03
N PRO A 19 3.14 5.16 -1.13
CA PRO A 19 3.26 4.09 -2.09
C PRO A 19 4.29 3.04 -1.68
N PHE A 20 4.09 1.82 -2.15
CA PHE A 20 5.00 0.70 -1.92
C PHE A 20 4.87 -0.37 -3.02
N LEU A 21 5.93 -1.15 -3.14
CA LEU A 21 6.01 -2.37 -3.93
C LEU A 21 5.64 -3.58 -3.07
N VAL A 22 5.01 -4.57 -3.70
CA VAL A 22 4.81 -5.91 -3.15
C VAL A 22 5.73 -6.85 -3.90
N LEU A 23 6.55 -7.58 -3.14
CA LEU A 23 7.55 -8.51 -3.65
C LEU A 23 7.21 -9.93 -3.20
N ASP A 24 7.30 -10.89 -4.10
CA ASP A 24 7.15 -12.31 -3.75
C ASP A 24 8.40 -12.88 -3.05
N TYR A 25 8.44 -14.20 -2.83
CA TYR A 25 9.56 -14.90 -2.20
C TYR A 25 10.83 -14.93 -3.05
N ARG A 26 10.74 -14.61 -4.35
CA ARG A 26 11.85 -14.51 -5.30
C ARG A 26 12.33 -13.08 -5.48
N ASN A 27 11.73 -12.11 -4.78
CA ASN A 27 11.90 -10.67 -4.96
C ASN A 27 11.40 -10.13 -6.30
N GLU A 28 10.46 -10.82 -6.95
CA GLU A 28 9.78 -10.30 -8.13
C GLU A 28 8.66 -9.33 -7.72
N ILE A 29 8.50 -8.24 -8.47
CA ILE A 29 7.43 -7.27 -8.22
C ILE A 29 6.10 -7.86 -8.70
N VAL A 30 5.19 -8.09 -7.76
CA VAL A 30 3.84 -8.61 -8.04
C VAL A 30 2.75 -7.54 -7.94
N GLY A 31 3.09 -6.35 -7.45
CA GLY A 31 2.15 -5.25 -7.38
C GLY A 31 2.78 -3.94 -6.91
N VAL A 32 2.17 -2.84 -7.34
CA VAL A 32 2.51 -1.48 -6.93
C VAL A 32 1.23 -0.81 -6.48
N TYR A 33 1.22 -0.27 -5.26
CA TYR A 33 0.02 0.31 -4.67
C TYR A 33 0.28 1.68 -4.10
N ARG A 34 -0.69 2.59 -4.23
CA ARG A 34 -0.60 3.96 -3.75
C ARG A 34 -0.63 4.06 -2.21
N ASN A 35 -1.31 3.11 -1.56
CA ASN A 35 -1.39 2.97 -0.10
C ASN A 35 -1.97 1.62 0.31
N SER A 36 -1.91 1.31 1.62
CA SER A 36 -2.29 0.00 2.15
C SER A 36 -3.77 -0.31 2.01
N LYS A 37 -4.63 0.72 1.97
CA LYS A 37 -6.08 0.58 1.84
C LYS A 37 -6.50 0.21 0.43
N GLN A 38 -5.87 0.83 -0.56
CA GLN A 38 -6.02 0.40 -1.96
C GLN A 38 -5.58 -1.06 -2.10
N CYS A 39 -4.40 -1.41 -1.59
CA CYS A 39 -3.88 -2.77 -1.65
C CYS A 39 -4.84 -3.78 -1.01
N GLU A 40 -5.32 -3.53 0.22
CA GLU A 40 -6.28 -4.40 0.92
C GLU A 40 -7.57 -4.67 0.12
N ARG A 41 -8.03 -3.69 -0.67
CA ARG A 41 -9.24 -3.81 -1.50
C ARG A 41 -9.00 -4.53 -2.83
N GLU A 42 -7.84 -4.32 -3.46
CA GLU A 42 -7.59 -4.72 -4.85
C GLU A 42 -6.70 -5.97 -4.98
N ASN A 43 -6.08 -6.43 -3.89
CA ASN A 43 -5.21 -7.60 -3.93
C ASN A 43 -5.99 -8.92 -3.96
N GLU A 44 -5.44 -9.92 -4.64
CA GLU A 44 -5.98 -11.28 -4.69
C GLU A 44 -5.43 -12.20 -3.58
N PHE A 45 -4.47 -11.71 -2.79
CA PHE A 45 -3.68 -12.50 -1.84
C PHE A 45 -4.19 -12.45 -0.38
N GLY A 46 -5.29 -11.75 -0.11
CA GLY A 46 -5.86 -11.59 1.23
C GLY A 46 -5.00 -10.76 2.18
N PHE A 47 -4.33 -9.72 1.67
CA PHE A 47 -3.58 -8.77 2.49
C PHE A 47 -4.50 -7.90 3.34
N SER A 48 -4.06 -7.59 4.57
CA SER A 48 -4.75 -6.64 5.45
C SER A 48 -3.93 -5.36 5.60
N SER A 49 -4.59 -4.21 5.71
CA SER A 49 -3.89 -2.92 5.89
C SER A 49 -2.95 -2.93 7.09
N MET A 50 -3.32 -3.65 8.16
CA MET A 50 -2.49 -3.76 9.35
C MET A 50 -1.22 -4.58 9.10
N GLY A 51 -1.34 -5.73 8.43
CA GLY A 51 -0.19 -6.58 8.09
C GLY A 51 0.81 -5.86 7.18
N ILE A 52 0.30 -5.15 6.17
CA ILE A 52 1.10 -4.31 5.26
C ILE A 52 1.87 -3.25 6.06
N ARG A 53 1.17 -2.48 6.92
CA ARG A 53 1.82 -1.41 7.72
C ARG A 53 2.85 -1.95 8.69
N ASN A 54 2.65 -3.13 9.26
CA ASN A 54 3.65 -3.76 10.12
C ASN A 54 4.92 -4.12 9.32
N CYS A 55 4.77 -4.60 8.09
CA CYS A 55 5.90 -4.86 7.20
C CYS A 55 6.62 -3.58 6.80
N LEU A 56 5.89 -2.55 6.36
CA LEU A 56 6.45 -1.26 5.96
C LEU A 56 7.14 -0.49 7.11
N ASN A 57 6.82 -0.82 8.37
CA ASN A 57 7.45 -0.26 9.56
C ASN A 57 8.50 -1.21 10.19
N ASN A 58 8.93 -2.24 9.46
CA ASN A 58 9.92 -3.22 9.89
C ASN A 58 9.57 -3.96 11.21
N LYS A 59 8.29 -4.03 11.58
CA LYS A 59 7.83 -4.82 12.75
C LYS A 59 7.76 -6.30 12.46
N THR A 60 7.45 -6.64 11.21
CA THR A 60 7.39 -8.02 10.70
C THR A 60 8.09 -8.06 9.36
N ARG A 61 8.82 -9.13 9.05
CA ARG A 61 9.57 -9.23 7.79
C ARG A 61 8.66 -9.42 6.57
N THR A 62 7.60 -10.21 6.72
CA THR A 62 6.69 -10.57 5.64
C THR A 62 5.25 -10.63 6.12
N HIS A 63 4.30 -10.44 5.21
CA HIS A 63 2.89 -10.74 5.43
C HIS A 63 2.41 -11.67 4.32
N ARG A 64 1.85 -12.83 4.68
CA ARG A 64 1.42 -13.88 3.72
C ARG A 64 2.53 -14.37 2.77
N GLY A 65 3.80 -14.31 3.18
CA GLY A 65 4.94 -14.71 2.35
C GLY A 65 5.46 -13.63 1.39
N PHE A 66 4.84 -12.43 1.40
CA PHE A 66 5.26 -11.29 0.59
C PHE A 66 6.00 -10.25 1.44
N THR A 67 6.91 -9.54 0.78
CA THR A 67 7.63 -8.39 1.35
C THR A 67 7.06 -7.10 0.80
N PHE A 68 7.08 -6.04 1.62
CA PHE A 68 6.52 -4.74 1.27
C PHE A 68 7.62 -3.68 1.36
N LYS A 69 7.90 -2.98 0.27
CA LYS A 69 8.99 -1.99 0.19
C LYS A 69 8.45 -0.62 -0.16
N LYS A 70 8.64 0.37 0.72
CA LYS A 70 8.26 1.76 0.44
C LYS A 70 9.02 2.27 -0.78
N ILE A 71 8.32 3.06 -1.59
CA ILE A 71 8.91 3.87 -2.65
C ILE A 71 8.53 5.33 -2.43
N SER A 72 9.25 6.25 -3.05
CA SER A 72 8.90 7.66 -3.04
C SER A 72 7.63 7.92 -3.86
N VAL A 73 7.01 9.07 -3.62
CA VAL A 73 5.85 9.51 -4.41
C VAL A 73 6.25 9.78 -5.87
N SER A 74 7.43 10.36 -6.11
CA SER A 74 7.93 10.60 -7.47
C SER A 74 8.15 9.29 -8.22
N GLU A 75 8.81 8.30 -7.62
CA GLU A 75 8.98 6.97 -8.24
C GLU A 75 7.63 6.34 -8.58
N TYR A 76 6.64 6.46 -7.70
CA TYR A 76 5.29 5.96 -7.97
C TYR A 76 4.68 6.66 -9.19
N LEU A 77 4.70 8.00 -9.25
CA LEU A 77 4.11 8.76 -10.36
C LEU A 77 4.81 8.49 -11.70
N GLU A 78 6.15 8.38 -11.69
CA GLU A 78 6.95 8.00 -12.87
C GLU A 78 6.53 6.64 -13.45
N MET A 79 6.20 5.66 -12.58
CA MET A 79 5.76 4.32 -13.02
C MET A 79 4.37 4.33 -13.70
N PHE A 80 3.51 5.29 -13.38
CA PHE A 80 2.15 5.39 -13.93
C PHE A 80 2.01 6.48 -15.00
N GLY A 81 3.08 7.23 -15.30
CA GLY A 81 3.12 8.20 -16.38
C GLY A 81 2.36 9.51 -16.12
N GLU A 82 2.19 9.89 -14.85
CA GLU A 82 1.58 11.18 -14.48
C GLU A 82 2.69 12.20 -14.15
N GLU A 83 3.03 13.05 -15.13
CA GLU A 83 3.78 14.31 -14.94
C GLU A 83 2.88 15.41 -14.33
#